data_AF-A0A959P0E0-F1
#
_entry.id   AF-A0A959P0E0-F1
#
_cell.length_a   1.000
_cell.length_b   1.000
_cell.length_c   1.000
_cell.angle_alpha   90.00
_cell.angle_beta   90.00
_cell.angle_gamma   90.00
#
_symmetry.space_group_name_H-M   'P 1'
#
loop_
_entity.id
_entity.type
_entity.pdbx_description
1 polymer ?
#
loop_
_entity_poly.entity_id
_entity_poly.type
_entity_poly.pdbx_seq_one_letter_code
_entity_poly.pdbx_strand_id
1 'polypeptide(L)'
;MHLIIKTITLFIFFAIFVFAQKGPSVHQIEYEKYKSIKLSKNSNNENNSEIVPLNKQAKNDLSKVVFGYYPDWEYLNSAHNNFRYDLLTHIAAFDFTVSASGQISNPAGWPWTNVINDAHENGVKVIMVAVNFNSSEIHGLLTNS
;
A
#
# COMPACT_ATOMS: atom_id res chain seq x y z
N MET A 1 22.31 -13.24 -48.73
CA MET A 1 22.57 -12.16 -47.75
C MET A 1 21.34 -11.30 -47.47
N HIS A 2 20.70 -10.68 -48.47
CA HIS A 2 19.52 -9.82 -48.24
C HIS A 2 18.30 -10.53 -47.64
N LEU A 3 18.04 -11.80 -47.99
CA LEU A 3 16.93 -12.56 -47.41
C LEU A 3 17.12 -12.81 -45.91
N ILE A 4 18.34 -13.20 -45.52
CA ILE A 4 18.70 -13.45 -44.11
C ILE A 4 18.58 -12.16 -43.28
N ILE A 5 19.05 -11.03 -43.81
CA ILE A 5 18.93 -9.73 -43.13
C ILE A 5 17.45 -9.36 -42.93
N LYS A 6 16.59 -9.53 -43.95
CA LYS A 6 15.14 -9.26 -43.83
C LYS A 6 14.46 -10.15 -42.79
N THR A 7 14.82 -11.44 -42.73
CA THR A 7 14.28 -12.36 -41.73
C THR A 7 14.71 -11.97 -40.31
N ILE A 8 15.97 -11.58 -40.13
CA ILE A 8 16.47 -11.09 -38.83
C ILE A 8 15.77 -9.79 -38.42
N THR A 9 15.62 -8.82 -39.35
CA THR A 9 14.91 -7.57 -39.07
C THR A 9 13.45 -7.80 -38.68
N LEU A 10 12.75 -8.73 -39.36
CA LEU A 10 11.37 -9.09 -39.02
C LEU A 10 11.26 -9.75 -37.64
N PHE A 11 12.21 -10.60 -37.28
CA PHE A 11 12.25 -11.25 -35.97
C PHE A 11 12.51 -10.25 -34.84
N ILE A 12 13.42 -9.30 -35.05
CA ILE A 12 13.70 -8.20 -34.10
C ILE A 12 12.46 -7.30 -33.93
N PHE A 13 11.77 -6.98 -35.03
CA PHE A 13 10.51 -6.21 -34.98
C PHE A 13 9.36 -6.97 -34.30
N PHE A 14 9.32 -8.30 -34.40
CA PHE A 14 8.31 -9.09 -33.69
C PHE A 14 8.63 -9.19 -32.20
N ALA A 15 9.90 -9.30 -31.83
CA ALA A 15 10.34 -9.39 -30.43
C ALA A 15 9.98 -8.12 -29.62
N ILE A 16 10.09 -6.92 -30.20
CA ILE A 16 9.72 -5.66 -29.51
C ILE A 16 8.23 -5.54 -29.16
N PHE A 17 7.32 -6.24 -29.85
CA PHE A 17 5.90 -6.28 -29.47
C PHE A 17 5.61 -7.24 -28.31
N VAL A 18 6.49 -8.20 -28.02
CA VAL A 18 6.27 -9.23 -26.98
C VAL A 18 6.66 -8.72 -25.58
N PHE A 19 7.47 -7.67 -25.47
CA PHE A 19 7.93 -7.11 -24.19
C PHE A 19 7.00 -6.06 -23.56
N ALA A 20 5.87 -5.72 -24.20
CA ALA A 20 4.85 -4.84 -23.63
C ALA A 20 3.90 -5.59 -22.65
N GLN A 21 4.43 -6.46 -21.81
CA GLN A 21 3.62 -7.21 -20.84
C GLN A 21 3.27 -6.32 -19.65
N LYS A 22 2.02 -6.42 -19.19
CA LYS A 22 1.50 -5.78 -17.99
C LYS A 22 2.33 -6.22 -16.77
N GLY A 23 3.31 -5.42 -16.38
CA GLY A 23 4.13 -5.67 -15.19
C GLY A 23 3.39 -5.34 -13.89
N PRO A 24 3.79 -5.94 -12.75
CA PRO A 24 3.26 -5.58 -11.44
C PRO A 24 3.55 -4.11 -11.11
N SER A 25 2.67 -3.47 -10.34
CA SER A 25 2.91 -2.11 -9.83
C SER A 25 4.06 -2.10 -8.83
N VAL A 26 4.70 -0.94 -8.61
CA VAL A 26 5.75 -0.82 -7.57
C VAL A 26 5.25 -1.27 -6.19
N HIS A 27 3.99 -0.96 -5.85
CA HIS A 27 3.37 -1.39 -4.59
C HIS A 27 3.21 -2.91 -4.52
N GLN A 28 2.89 -3.57 -5.64
CA GLN A 28 2.84 -5.04 -5.69
C GLN A 28 4.23 -5.65 -5.53
N ILE A 29 5.22 -5.11 -6.24
CA ILE A 29 6.61 -5.57 -6.17
C ILE A 29 7.12 -5.50 -4.73
N GLU A 30 6.91 -4.36 -4.04
CA GLU A 30 7.32 -4.20 -2.65
C GLU A 30 6.50 -5.05 -1.70
N TYR A 31 5.18 -5.09 -1.86
CA TYR A 31 4.31 -5.97 -1.07
C TYR A 31 4.79 -7.42 -1.11
N GLU A 32 5.08 -7.96 -2.30
CA GLU A 32 5.58 -9.32 -2.47
C GLU A 32 6.96 -9.51 -1.82
N LYS A 33 7.84 -8.51 -1.93
CA LYS A 33 9.17 -8.52 -1.30
C LYS A 33 9.09 -8.60 0.23
N TYR A 34 8.17 -7.87 0.87
CA TYR A 34 8.08 -7.79 2.34
C TYR A 34 7.09 -8.80 2.96
N LYS A 35 6.31 -9.52 2.14
CA LYS A 35 5.30 -10.49 2.59
C LYS A 35 5.84 -11.59 3.52
N SER A 36 7.06 -12.08 3.31
CA SER A 36 7.66 -13.13 4.15
C SER A 36 8.09 -12.63 5.53
N ILE A 37 8.53 -11.36 5.62
CA ILE A 37 8.94 -10.71 6.87
C ILE A 37 7.73 -10.53 7.80
N LYS A 38 6.55 -10.28 7.22
CA LYS A 38 5.25 -10.20 7.92
C LYS A 38 4.96 -11.44 8.77
N LEU A 39 5.18 -12.63 8.20
CA LEU A 39 4.88 -13.92 8.86
C LEU A 39 5.74 -14.18 10.10
N SER A 40 6.96 -13.63 10.14
CA SER A 40 7.90 -13.83 11.25
C SER A 40 7.73 -12.84 12.41
N LYS A 41 7.09 -11.68 12.17
CA LYS A 41 7.02 -10.56 13.13
C LYS A 41 5.61 -10.27 13.64
N ASN A 42 4.63 -11.15 13.37
CA ASN A 42 3.29 -11.05 13.95
C ASN A 42 3.32 -11.34 15.46
N SER A 43 3.80 -10.36 16.22
CA SER A 43 3.45 -10.20 17.62
C SER A 43 2.20 -9.35 17.63
N ASN A 44 1.11 -9.90 18.18
CA ASN A 44 -0.09 -9.13 18.47
C ASN A 44 0.33 -8.02 19.44
N ASN A 45 0.48 -6.79 18.96
CA ASN A 45 0.65 -5.65 19.84
C ASN A 45 -0.73 -5.33 20.40
N GLU A 46 -1.09 -6.00 21.50
CA GLU A 46 -2.28 -5.71 22.32
C GLU A 46 -2.11 -4.39 23.08
N ASN A 47 -1.74 -3.32 22.38
CA ASN A 47 -1.79 -1.98 22.92
C ASN A 47 -3.27 -1.58 23.00
N ASN A 48 -3.90 -1.95 24.11
CA ASN A 48 -5.30 -1.69 24.47
C ASN A 48 -5.60 -0.20 24.75
N SER A 49 -4.78 0.71 24.24
CA SER A 49 -5.04 2.14 24.32
C SER A 49 -6.25 2.49 23.47
N GLU A 50 -7.10 3.36 23.99
CA GLU A 50 -8.28 3.83 23.25
C GLU A 50 -7.86 4.72 22.08
N ILE A 51 -8.60 4.64 20.96
CA ILE A 51 -8.40 5.53 19.83
C ILE A 51 -9.00 6.90 20.15
N VAL A 52 -8.20 7.95 20.09
CA VAL A 52 -8.69 9.33 20.28
C VAL A 52 -9.41 9.81 19.03
N PRO A 53 -10.44 10.67 19.15
CA PRO A 53 -11.09 11.27 17.98
C PRO A 53 -10.14 12.19 17.19
N LEU A 54 -10.35 12.28 15.88
CA LEU A 54 -9.63 13.24 15.02
C LEU A 54 -9.78 14.68 15.54
N ASN A 55 -8.67 15.35 15.82
CA ASN A 55 -8.64 16.75 16.18
C ASN A 55 -8.92 17.63 14.96
N LYS A 56 -10.19 17.97 14.76
CA LYS A 56 -10.63 18.86 13.66
C LYS A 56 -10.18 20.32 13.82
N GLN A 57 -9.68 20.68 14.99
CA GLN A 57 -9.23 22.05 15.31
C GLN A 57 -7.71 22.22 15.18
N ALA A 58 -6.96 21.13 14.98
CA ALA A 58 -5.54 21.21 14.72
C ALA A 58 -5.27 22.11 13.51
N LYS A 59 -4.44 23.13 13.69
CA LYS A 59 -4.05 24.03 12.62
C LYS A 59 -3.04 23.33 11.73
N ASN A 60 -3.30 23.33 10.44
CA ASN A 60 -2.38 22.87 9.43
C ASN A 60 -2.32 23.92 8.32
N ASP A 61 -1.12 24.46 8.07
CA ASP A 61 -0.91 25.51 7.08
C ASP A 61 -0.82 24.98 5.64
N LEU A 62 -0.93 23.65 5.44
CA LEU A 62 -0.94 23.02 4.13
C LEU A 62 -2.19 23.41 3.34
N SER A 63 -1.96 23.99 2.16
CA SER A 63 -3.03 24.34 1.21
C SER A 63 -3.43 23.19 0.29
N LYS A 64 -2.82 22.01 0.43
CA LYS A 64 -2.99 20.84 -0.43
C LYS A 64 -3.19 19.57 0.39
N VAL A 65 -3.82 18.58 -0.24
CA VAL A 65 -3.89 17.22 0.29
C VAL A 65 -2.55 16.52 0.03
N VAL A 66 -1.95 15.96 1.07
CA VAL A 66 -0.65 15.30 1.06
C VAL A 66 -0.81 13.96 1.77
N PHE A 67 -0.64 12.88 1.01
CA PHE A 67 -0.69 11.51 1.50
C PHE A 67 0.71 11.00 1.79
N GLY A 68 0.95 10.56 3.02
CA GLY A 68 2.08 9.69 3.36
C GLY A 68 1.67 8.24 3.13
N TYR A 69 2.28 7.58 2.14
CA TYR A 69 2.14 6.13 1.98
C TYR A 69 2.87 5.42 3.12
N TYR A 70 2.16 4.59 3.88
CA TYR A 70 2.72 3.95 5.07
C TYR A 70 2.40 2.46 5.12
N PRO A 71 3.35 1.61 4.66
CA PRO A 71 3.18 0.17 4.67
C PRO A 71 3.58 -0.48 6.00
N ASP A 72 3.04 -1.66 6.27
CA ASP A 72 3.21 -2.38 7.54
C ASP A 72 4.67 -2.74 7.88
N TRP A 73 5.51 -3.01 6.88
CA TRP A 73 6.93 -3.25 7.11
C TRP A 73 7.68 -2.01 7.63
N GLU A 74 7.26 -0.79 7.27
CA GLU A 74 7.83 0.44 7.83
C GLU A 74 7.33 0.68 9.27
N TYR A 75 6.10 0.26 9.58
CA TYR A 75 5.61 0.23 10.95
C TYR A 75 6.44 -0.70 11.84
N LEU A 76 6.71 -1.92 11.36
CA LEU A 76 7.55 -2.90 12.06
C LEU A 76 9.02 -2.47 12.19
N ASN A 77 9.45 -1.48 11.40
CA ASN A 77 10.77 -0.86 11.48
C ASN A 77 10.76 0.48 12.25
N SER A 78 9.65 0.82 12.91
CA SER A 78 9.48 2.02 13.73
C SER A 78 9.68 3.35 13.00
N ALA A 79 9.40 3.40 11.69
CA ALA A 79 9.53 4.62 10.88
C ALA A 79 8.64 5.77 11.39
N HIS A 80 7.50 5.45 12.02
CA HIS A 80 6.59 6.41 12.63
C HIS A 80 7.23 7.34 13.67
N ASN A 81 8.31 6.91 14.33
CA ASN A 81 9.03 7.74 15.30
C ASN A 81 9.62 9.02 14.67
N ASN A 82 9.70 9.09 13.34
CA ASN A 82 10.28 10.21 12.59
C ASN A 82 9.23 10.99 11.79
N PHE A 83 7.94 10.76 12.03
CA PHE A 83 6.89 11.43 11.26
C PHE A 83 6.84 12.93 11.52
N ARG A 84 6.72 13.68 10.42
CA ARG A 84 6.49 15.12 10.40
C ARG A 84 5.04 15.40 10.06
N TYR A 85 4.18 15.32 11.07
CA TYR A 85 2.72 15.47 10.89
C TYR A 85 2.32 16.85 10.36
N ASP A 86 3.15 17.87 10.58
CA ASP A 86 3.00 19.21 10.00
C ASP A 86 3.13 19.24 8.46
N LEU A 87 3.69 18.19 7.85
CA LEU A 87 3.84 18.03 6.40
C LEU A 87 2.82 17.06 5.79
N LEU A 88 1.90 16.51 6.59
CA LEU A 88 0.91 15.53 6.15
C LEU A 88 -0.51 16.06 6.35
N THR A 89 -1.44 15.59 5.53
CA THR A 89 -2.87 15.70 5.83
C THR A 89 -3.53 14.33 5.95
N HIS A 90 -2.95 13.31 5.30
CA HIS A 90 -3.44 11.94 5.34
C HIS A 90 -2.27 10.96 5.44
N ILE A 91 -2.49 9.86 6.14
CA ILE A 91 -1.64 8.67 6.13
C ILE A 91 -2.43 7.56 5.44
N ALA A 92 -1.88 7.00 4.38
CA ALA A 92 -2.43 5.83 3.70
C ALA A 92 -1.86 4.56 4.36
N ALA A 93 -2.64 3.96 5.26
CA ALA A 93 -2.27 2.77 6.00
C ALA A 93 -2.42 1.52 5.09
N PHE A 94 -1.29 1.04 4.60
CA PHE A 94 -1.16 -0.12 3.72
C PHE A 94 -0.70 -1.33 4.55
N ASP A 95 -1.31 -2.51 4.48
CA ASP A 95 -1.79 -3.23 3.31
C ASP A 95 -3.08 -4.04 3.56
N PHE A 96 -4.20 -3.43 3.97
CA PHE A 96 -5.42 -4.19 4.27
C PHE A 96 -5.88 -5.04 3.08
N THR A 97 -5.65 -6.35 3.10
CA THR A 97 -5.93 -7.18 1.93
C THR A 97 -7.41 -7.52 1.86
N VAL A 98 -7.95 -7.57 0.65
CA VAL A 98 -9.37 -7.88 0.41
C VAL A 98 -9.48 -9.08 -0.51
N SER A 99 -10.19 -10.12 -0.09
CA SER A 99 -10.43 -11.32 -0.91
C SER A 99 -11.52 -11.08 -1.97
N ALA A 100 -11.68 -12.04 -2.90
CA ALA A 100 -12.78 -12.04 -3.87
C ALA A 100 -14.20 -12.05 -3.24
N SER A 101 -14.32 -12.46 -1.97
CA SER A 101 -15.59 -12.43 -1.21
C SER A 101 -15.75 -11.18 -0.34
N GLY A 102 -14.84 -10.22 -0.43
CA GLY A 102 -14.85 -9.01 0.38
C GLY A 102 -14.33 -9.19 1.81
N GLN A 103 -13.74 -10.34 2.15
CA GLN A 103 -13.12 -10.53 3.45
C GLN A 103 -11.86 -9.67 3.55
N ILE A 104 -11.78 -8.86 4.62
CA ILE A 104 -10.65 -7.97 4.89
C ILE A 104 -9.70 -8.64 5.88
N SER A 105 -8.39 -8.53 5.63
CA SER A 105 -7.35 -8.87 6.62
C SER A 105 -6.53 -7.64 7.01
N ASN A 106 -5.99 -7.65 8.23
CA ASN A 106 -5.27 -6.52 8.80
C ASN A 106 -3.79 -6.50 8.36
N PRO A 107 -3.17 -5.32 8.29
CA PRO A 107 -1.72 -5.21 8.20
C PRO A 107 -1.03 -5.79 9.44
N ALA A 108 0.25 -6.15 9.32
CA ALA A 108 0.98 -6.63 10.50
C ALA A 108 1.08 -5.57 11.60
N GLY A 109 1.02 -6.04 12.84
CA GLY A 109 1.09 -5.19 14.04
C GLY A 109 -0.13 -4.29 14.26
N TRP A 110 -1.21 -4.48 13.49
CA TRP A 110 -2.48 -3.77 13.70
C TRP A 110 -3.15 -4.18 15.02
N PRO A 111 -3.83 -3.25 15.74
CA PRO A 111 -4.02 -1.83 15.42
C PRO A 111 -2.77 -0.98 15.69
N TRP A 112 -2.47 -0.04 14.79
CA TRP A 112 -1.38 0.93 14.97
C TRP A 112 -1.82 2.12 15.84
N THR A 113 -2.36 1.82 17.02
CA THR A 113 -3.02 2.80 17.90
C THR A 113 -2.18 4.04 18.16
N ASN A 114 -0.87 3.87 18.40
CA ASN A 114 0.05 5.00 18.57
C ASN A 114 0.06 5.93 17.34
N VAL A 115 0.25 5.36 16.14
CA VAL A 115 0.27 6.14 14.90
C VAL A 115 -1.07 6.82 14.63
N ILE A 116 -2.18 6.13 14.92
CA ILE A 116 -3.53 6.68 14.75
C ILE A 116 -3.75 7.85 15.71
N ASN A 117 -3.39 7.70 16.97
CA ASN A 117 -3.56 8.75 17.97
C ASN A 117 -2.66 9.95 17.69
N ASP A 118 -1.38 9.74 17.41
CA ASP A 118 -0.45 10.81 17.06
C ASP A 118 -0.92 11.58 15.82
N ALA A 119 -1.43 10.87 14.80
CA ALA A 119 -2.03 11.49 13.62
C ALA A 119 -3.27 12.32 13.99
N HIS A 120 -4.19 11.73 14.75
CA HIS A 120 -5.45 12.38 15.13
C HIS A 120 -5.23 13.62 15.97
N GLU A 121 -4.30 13.62 16.92
CA GLU A 121 -3.94 14.79 17.73
C GLU A 121 -3.46 15.96 16.86
N ASN A 122 -2.73 15.65 15.78
CA ASN A 122 -2.22 16.59 14.79
C ASN A 122 -3.22 16.89 13.64
N GLY A 123 -4.46 16.40 13.71
CA GLY A 123 -5.49 16.61 12.68
C GLY A 123 -5.23 15.89 11.35
N VAL A 124 -4.30 14.92 11.34
CA VAL A 124 -3.97 14.08 10.19
C VAL A 124 -4.90 12.87 10.17
N LYS A 125 -5.50 12.58 9.01
CA LYS A 125 -6.41 11.43 8.86
C LYS A 125 -5.65 10.15 8.56
N VAL A 126 -6.02 9.04 9.18
CA VAL A 126 -5.53 7.71 8.79
C VAL A 126 -6.56 7.05 7.89
N ILE A 127 -6.16 6.69 6.67
CA ILE A 127 -7.02 6.13 5.63
C ILE A 127 -6.59 4.69 5.37
N MET A 128 -7.53 3.77 5.50
CA MET A 128 -7.34 2.36 5.13
C MET A 128 -7.06 2.23 3.64
N VAL A 129 -5.98 1.53 3.28
CA VAL A 129 -5.70 1.13 1.90
C VAL A 129 -6.10 -0.32 1.71
N ALA A 130 -7.21 -0.54 0.99
CA ALA A 130 -7.65 -1.86 0.56
C ALA A 130 -6.81 -2.36 -0.62
N VAL A 131 -6.28 -3.58 -0.52
CA VAL A 131 -5.31 -4.14 -1.47
C VAL A 131 -5.76 -5.49 -2.02
N ASN A 132 -5.80 -5.59 -3.35
CA ASN A 132 -5.83 -6.87 -4.06
C ASN A 132 -5.04 -6.70 -5.37
N PHE A 133 -4.07 -7.59 -5.62
CA PHE A 133 -3.24 -7.56 -6.83
C PHE A 133 -3.58 -8.68 -7.83
N ASN A 134 -4.60 -9.49 -7.53
CA ASN A 134 -5.11 -10.55 -8.40
C ASN A 134 -6.30 -10.06 -9.22
N SER A 135 -6.13 -9.94 -10.54
CA SER A 135 -7.17 -9.42 -11.44
C SER A 135 -8.47 -10.24 -11.43
N SER A 136 -8.40 -11.57 -11.27
CA SER A 136 -9.59 -12.42 -11.18
C SER A 136 -10.35 -12.25 -9.86
N GLU A 137 -9.63 -12.05 -8.76
CA GLU A 137 -10.26 -11.79 -7.46
C GLU A 137 -10.91 -10.41 -7.42
N ILE A 138 -10.25 -9.38 -7.96
CA ILE A 138 -10.82 -8.04 -8.10
C ILE A 138 -12.10 -8.11 -8.95
N HIS A 139 -12.07 -8.81 -10.08
CA HIS A 139 -13.25 -8.98 -10.92
C HIS A 139 -14.39 -9.64 -10.13
N GLY A 140 -14.11 -10.75 -9.45
CA GLY A 140 -15.09 -11.43 -8.61
C GLY A 140 -15.68 -10.52 -7.52
N LEU A 141 -14.84 -9.75 -6.83
CA LEU A 141 -15.27 -8.79 -5.81
C LEU A 141 -16.22 -7.71 -6.37
N LEU A 142 -15.94 -7.21 -7.58
CA LEU A 142 -16.72 -6.12 -8.18
C LEU A 142 -18.01 -6.58 -8.85
N THR A 143 -18.12 -7.85 -9.23
CA THR A 143 -19.29 -8.38 -9.96
C THR A 143 -20.22 -9.23 -9.12
N ASN A 144 -19.80 -9.67 -7.94
CA ASN A 144 -20.61 -10.49 -7.05
C ASN A 144 -21.43 -9.58 -6.12
N SER A 145 -22.60 -9.15 -6.59
CA SER A 145 -23.57 -8.30 -5.87
C SER A 145 -24.90 -9.01 -5.69
#